data_AF-A0A381V7D7-F1
#
_entry.id   AF-A0A381V7D7-F1
#
_cell.length_a   1.000
_cell.length_b   1.000
_cell.length_c   1.000
_cell.angle_alpha   90.00
_cell.angle_beta   90.00
_cell.angle_gamma   90.00
#
_symmetry.space_group_name_H-M   'P 1'
#
loop_
_entity.id
_entity.type
_entity.pdbx_description
1 polymer ?
#
loop_
_entity_poly.entity_id
_entity_poly.type
_entity_poly.pdbx_seq_one_letter_code
_entity_poly.pdbx_strand_id
1 'polypeptide(L)'
;MMDVLEAVRQQHLPDGWIGAGFIRRKVWDTLHGFKEPTPLNDIDVLFFDPDDLSEAREKSIECLLANAMPGLPWSVKNQARMHVYNRDRQYVST
;
A
#
# COMPACT_ATOMS: atom_id res chain seq x y z
N MET A 1 12.74 6.83 2.05
CA MET A 1 11.29 7.16 2.07
C MET A 1 10.82 7.52 0.69
N MET A 2 11.52 8.44 0.00
CA MET A 2 11.23 8.71 -1.41
C MET A 2 11.39 7.47 -2.29
N ASP A 3 12.34 6.57 -1.98
CA ASP A 3 12.54 5.32 -2.72
C ASP A 3 11.31 4.40 -2.67
N VAL A 4 10.57 4.41 -1.55
CA VAL A 4 9.33 3.63 -1.38
C VAL A 4 8.23 4.19 -2.28
N LEU A 5 8.08 5.52 -2.33
CA LEU A 5 7.12 6.19 -3.21
C LEU A 5 7.46 5.95 -4.68
N GLU A 6 8.76 5.99 -5.01
CA GLU A 6 9.25 5.74 -6.36
C GLU A 6 9.03 4.29 -6.79
N ALA A 7 9.28 3.31 -5.92
CA ALA A 7 9.04 1.90 -6.21
C ALA A 7 7.56 1.61 -6.51
N VAL A 8 6.64 2.24 -5.77
CA VAL A 8 5.19 2.13 -6.03
C VAL A 8 4.80 2.85 -7.32
N ARG A 9 5.35 4.04 -7.57
CA ARG A 9 5.10 4.79 -8.80
C ARG A 9 5.48 4.00 -10.06
N GLN A 10 6.55 3.22 -10.00
CA GLN A 10 7.01 2.37 -11.10
C GLN A 10 6.09 1.18 -11.40
N GLN A 11 5.17 0.84 -10.49
CA GLN A 11 4.18 -0.22 -10.74
C GLN A 11 3.01 0.25 -11.60
N HIS A 12 2.92 1.55 -11.92
CA HIS A 12 1.89 2.14 -12.78
C HIS A 12 0.46 1.73 -12.40
N LEU A 13 0.18 1.69 -11.08
CA LEU A 13 -1.12 1.27 -10.57
C LEU A 13 -2.19 2.31 -10.90
N PRO A 14 -3.40 1.88 -11.33
CA PRO A 14 -4.53 2.79 -11.49
C PRO A 14 -4.97 3.31 -10.12
N ASP A 15 -5.07 4.64 -9.98
CA ASP A 15 -5.37 5.32 -8.72
C ASP A 15 -4.56 4.77 -7.52
N GLY A 16 -3.24 4.62 -7.72
CA GLY A 16 -2.32 4.07 -6.74
C GLY A 16 -1.94 5.05 -5.62
N TRP A 17 -2.04 4.60 -4.37
CA TRP A 17 -1.71 5.37 -3.17
C TRP A 17 -0.85 4.56 -2.20
N ILE A 18 0.04 5.24 -1.47
CA ILE A 18 0.62 4.68 -0.24
C ILE A 18 -0.15 5.27 0.94
N GLY A 19 -0.70 4.40 1.78
CA GLY A 19 -1.66 4.78 2.80
C GLY A 19 -1.23 4.56 4.25
N ALA A 20 -2.18 4.89 5.14
CA ALA A 20 -2.28 4.41 6.51
C ALA A 20 -1.02 4.58 7.38
N GLY A 21 -0.49 3.46 7.92
CA GLY A 21 0.54 3.45 8.96
C GLY A 21 1.85 4.11 8.53
N PHE A 22 2.17 4.05 7.23
CA PHE A 22 3.41 4.59 6.67
C PHE A 22 3.52 6.11 6.81
N ILE A 23 2.48 6.85 6.42
CA ILE A 23 2.46 8.32 6.51
C ILE A 23 2.31 8.74 7.97
N ARG A 24 1.34 8.14 8.69
CA ARG A 24 1.06 8.47 10.09
C ARG A 24 2.31 8.36 10.94
N ARG A 25 3.07 7.26 10.78
CA ARG A 25 4.32 7.04 11.50
C ARG A 25 5.32 8.17 11.25
N LYS A 26 5.57 8.52 9.98
CA LYS A 26 6.55 9.57 9.66
C LYS A 26 6.19 10.89 10.33
N VAL A 27 4.92 11.28 10.22
CA VAL A 27 4.43 12.52 10.83
C VAL A 27 4.58 12.43 12.36
N TRP A 28 4.16 11.31 12.97
CA TRP A 28 4.24 11.11 14.41
C TRP A 28 5.66 11.17 14.97
N ASP A 29 6.59 10.41 14.37
CA ASP A 29 7.99 10.36 14.77
C ASP A 29 8.63 11.76 14.68
N THR A 30 8.28 12.51 13.63
CA THR A 30 8.78 13.88 13.42
C THR A 30 8.23 14.84 14.46
N LEU A 31 6.92 14.80 14.73
CA LEU A 31 6.27 15.71 15.69
C LEU A 31 6.71 15.47 17.14
N HIS A 32 7.06 14.24 17.49
CA HIS A 32 7.45 13.86 18.85
C HIS A 32 8.96 13.72 19.05
N GLY A 33 9.77 14.04 18.03
CA GLY A 33 11.22 14.06 18.13
C GLY A 33 11.87 12.69 18.30
N PHE A 34 11.22 11.62 17.84
CA PHE A 34 11.83 10.28 17.83
C PHE A 34 13.04 10.29 16.89
N LYS A 35 14.21 9.97 17.45
CA LYS A 35 15.47 9.91 16.69
C LYS A 35 15.63 8.61 15.92
N GLU A 36 15.08 7.53 16.47
CA GLU A 36 15.00 6.24 15.80
C GLU A 36 13.60 6.05 15.22
N PRO A 37 13.50 5.63 13.95
CA PRO A 37 12.20 5.35 13.35
C PRO A 37 11.50 4.20 14.07
N THR A 38 10.25 4.40 14.50
CA THR A 38 9.47 3.33 15.17
C THR A 38 9.29 2.12 14.24
N PRO A 39 9.09 0.87 14.72
CA PRO A 39 8.93 -0.26 13.80
C PRO A 39 7.75 -0.07 12.82
N LEU A 40 7.95 -0.45 11.56
CA LEU A 40 6.90 -0.41 10.55
C LEU A 40 6.32 -1.82 10.40
N ASN A 41 5.03 -1.99 10.68
CA ASN A 41 4.36 -3.29 10.59
C ASN A 41 4.03 -3.66 9.14
N ASP A 42 3.61 -2.66 8.35
CA ASP A 42 3.17 -2.79 6.96
C ASP A 42 3.38 -1.49 6.16
N ILE A 43 3.55 -1.62 4.85
CA ILE A 43 3.43 -0.54 3.85
C ILE A 43 2.20 -0.83 3.02
N ASP A 44 1.10 -0.14 3.35
CA ASP A 44 -0.16 -0.27 2.60
C ASP A 44 -0.06 0.46 1.26
N VAL A 45 -0.18 -0.32 0.19
CA VAL A 45 -0.31 0.16 -1.19
C VAL A 45 -1.72 -0.13 -1.66
N LEU A 46 -2.49 0.93 -1.88
CA LEU A 46 -3.88 0.85 -2.30
C LEU A 46 -3.97 1.19 -3.77
N PHE A 47 -4.80 0.47 -4.51
CA PHE A 47 -5.16 0.82 -5.88
C PHE A 47 -6.62 0.48 -6.11
N PHE A 48 -7.22 1.03 -7.17
CA PHE A 48 -8.59 0.73 -7.55
C PHE A 48 -8.64 0.21 -8.98
N ASP A 49 -8.97 -1.06 -9.13
CA ASP A 49 -9.16 -1.71 -10.42
C ASP A 49 -10.45 -2.54 -10.39
N PRO A 50 -11.57 -2.01 -10.90
CA PRO A 50 -12.84 -2.72 -10.90
C PRO A 50 -12.89 -3.84 -11.96
N ASP A 51 -11.98 -3.84 -12.93
CA ASP A 51 -11.92 -4.82 -14.01
C ASP A 51 -11.21 -6.12 -13.55
N ASP A 52 -10.35 -6.04 -12.54
CA ASP A 52 -9.62 -7.17 -11.96
C ASP A 52 -9.73 -7.24 -10.43
N LEU A 53 -10.77 -7.92 -9.94
CA LEU A 53 -11.00 -8.16 -8.51
C LEU A 53 -10.19 -9.34 -7.93
N SER A 54 -9.18 -9.84 -8.64
CA SER A 54 -8.42 -11.01 -8.18
C SER A 54 -7.43 -10.64 -7.08
N GLU A 55 -7.41 -11.44 -6.01
CA GLU A 55 -6.33 -11.35 -5.01
C GLU A 55 -4.97 -11.71 -5.63
N ALA A 56 -4.96 -12.51 -6.71
CA ALA A 56 -3.75 -12.84 -7.45
C ALA A 56 -3.06 -11.58 -8.01
N ARG A 57 -3.83 -10.59 -8.48
CA ARG A 57 -3.27 -9.32 -8.95
C ARG A 57 -2.58 -8.56 -7.82
N GLU A 58 -3.21 -8.47 -6.65
CA GLU A 58 -2.61 -7.87 -5.44
C GLU A 58 -1.29 -8.57 -5.10
N LYS A 59 -1.28 -9.91 -5.05
CA LYS A 59 -0.09 -10.71 -4.73
C LYS A 59 1.02 -10.58 -5.77
N SER A 60 0.69 -10.43 -7.05
CA SER A 60 1.68 -10.20 -8.09
C SER A 60 2.42 -8.86 -7.89
N ILE A 61 1.68 -7.81 -7.49
CA ILE A 61 2.27 -6.49 -7.21
C ILE A 61 3.09 -6.53 -5.92
N GLU A 62 2.62 -7.22 -4.87
CA GLU A 62 3.42 -7.46 -3.66
C GLU A 62 4.77 -8.11 -4.00
N CYS A 63 4.76 -9.10 -4.89
CA CYS A 63 5.98 -9.77 -5.33
C CYS A 63 6.92 -8.83 -6.12
N LEU A 64 6.38 -8.02 -7.03
CA LEU A 64 7.16 -7.03 -7.79
C LEU A 64 7.82 -6.00 -6.85
N LEU A 65 7.06 -5.48 -5.88
CA LEU A 65 7.57 -4.55 -4.88
C LEU A 65 8.61 -5.18 -3.96
N ALA A 66 8.39 -6.43 -3.54
CA ALA A 66 9.36 -7.18 -2.73
C ALA A 66 10.65 -7.49 -3.49
N ASN A 67 10.57 -7.70 -4.81
CA ASN A 67 11.75 -7.88 -5.66
C ASN A 67 12.50 -6.56 -5.88
N ALA A 68 11.79 -5.45 -6.08
CA ALA A 68 12.39 -4.13 -6.27
C ALA A 68 13.00 -3.58 -4.96
N MET A 69 12.35 -3.84 -3.82
CA MET A 69 12.79 -3.42 -2.49
C MET A 69 12.61 -4.55 -1.48
N PRO A 70 13.59 -5.45 -1.37
CA PRO A 70 13.56 -6.56 -0.44
C PRO A 70 13.57 -6.11 1.01
N GLY A 71 12.89 -6.87 1.88
CA GLY A 71 12.90 -6.65 3.34
C GLY A 71 11.90 -5.62 3.86
N LEU A 72 11.07 -5.03 2.97
CA LEU A 72 9.96 -4.17 3.37
C LEU A 72 8.64 -4.97 3.46
N PRO A 73 7.78 -4.68 4.46
CA PRO A 73 6.53 -5.40 4.67
C PRO A 73 5.41 -4.88 3.77
N TRP A 74 5.50 -5.12 2.46
CA TRP A 74 4.50 -4.67 1.49
C TRP A 74 3.15 -5.34 1.71
N SER A 75 2.08 -4.53 1.73
CA SER A 75 0.69 -4.98 1.77
C SER A 75 -0.06 -4.27 0.64
N VAL A 76 -0.40 -5.01 -0.41
CA VAL A 76 -1.11 -4.41 -1.57
C VAL A 76 -2.58 -4.81 -1.50
N LYS A 77 -3.48 -3.86 -1.73
CA LYS A 77 -4.93 -4.07 -1.67
C LYS A 77 -5.64 -3.37 -2.83
N ASN A 78 -6.47 -4.11 -3.56
CA ASN A 78 -7.40 -3.54 -4.51
C ASN A 78 -8.68 -3.10 -3.77
N GLN A 79 -8.90 -1.80 -3.66
CA GLN A 79 -10.09 -1.25 -3.01
C GLN A 79 -11.39 -1.73 -3.70
N ALA A 80 -11.36 -1.97 -5.01
CA ALA A 80 -12.52 -2.52 -5.70
C ALA A 80 -12.91 -3.92 -5.18
N ARG A 81 -11.95 -4.73 -4.68
CA ARG A 81 -12.22 -6.07 -4.11
C ARG A 81 -12.70 -6.02 -2.66
N MET A 82 -12.33 -4.98 -1.91
CA MET A 82 -12.51 -4.93 -0.47
C MET A 82 -13.98 -5.04 -0.04
N HIS A 83 -14.94 -4.57 -0.85
CA HIS A 83 -16.37 -4.72 -0.52
C HIS A 83 -16.81 -6.20 -0.45
N VAL A 84 -16.21 -7.07 -1.27
CA VAL A 84 -16.46 -8.52 -1.27
C VAL A 84 -15.90 -9.15 -0.01
N TYR A 85 -14.68 -8.73 0.39
CA TYR A 85 -14.02 -9.22 1.60
C TYR A 85 -14.75 -8.77 2.87
N ASN A 86 -15.13 -7.49 2.92
CA ASN A 86 -15.79 -6.88 4.09
C ASN A 86 -17.30 -7.22 4.19
N ARG A 87 -17.90 -7.75 3.13
CA ARG A 87 -19.36 -7.97 2.99
C ARG A 87 -20.16 -6.67 3.05
N ASP A 88 -19.62 -5.62 2.44
CA ASP A 88 -20.19 -4.28 2.39
C ASP A 88 -20.61 -3.88 0.96
N ARG A 89 -21.20 -2.69 0.80
CA ARG A 89 -21.50 -2.12 -0.51
C ARG A 89 -20.20 -1.80 -1.28
N GLN A 90 -20.28 -1.85 -2.60
CA GLN A 90 -19.16 -1.57 -3.49
C GLN A 90 -18.56 -0.18 -3.23
N TYR A 91 -17.24 -0.12 -3.09
CA TYR A 91 -16.49 1.14 -3.12
C TYR A 91 -16.45 1.66 -4.55
N VAL A 92 -16.57 2.97 -4.73
CA VAL A 92 -16.61 3.63 -6.06
C VAL A 92 -15.30 4.35 -6.42
N SER A 93 -14.40 4.51 -5.44
CA SER A 93 -13.05 5.06 -5.60
C SER A 93 -12.16 4.61 -4.44
N THR A 94 -10.85 4.82 -4.58
CA THR A 94 -9.90 4.84 -3.44
C THR A 94 -10.13 6.04 -2.53
#